data_AF-A0A0D1CI88-F1
#
_entry.id   AF-A0A0D1CI88-F1
#
_cell.length_a   1.000
_cell.length_b   1.000
_cell.length_c   1.000
_cell.angle_alpha   90.00
_cell.angle_beta   90.00
_cell.angle_gamma   90.00
#
_symmetry.space_group_name_H-M   'P 1'
#
loop_
_entity.id
_entity.type
_entity.pdbx_description
1 polymer ?
#
loop_
_entity_poly.entity_id
_entity_poly.type
_entity_poly.pdbx_seq_one_letter_code
_entity_poly.pdbx_strand_id
1 'polypeptide(L)'
;MGATSSKGPKITPHDRAVLDLKLQRDRIKQYQKKIQVVLDREHEIARQCLLRGDKTKALTALRKRKYQESLIQKTDSQLETLEGLVSSIEFSQIQQSVMLGLQQGNAVLKEIHKEMNPESVERLLEETAEAQAYQREIDDMLATQMTAEEEDAVQSELETLEREAGIRIDDPQQTVVLPTAPQNEPVTKQQEVQPEAQSQTAQPAEAERQAILA
;
A
#
# COMPACT_ATOMS: atom_id res chain seq x y z
N MET A 1 -52.46 -17.92 -4.57
CA MET A 1 -51.63 -16.77 -4.94
C MET A 1 -50.25 -16.94 -4.31
N GLY A 2 -49.18 -16.54 -5.01
CA GLY A 2 -47.89 -16.26 -4.37
C GLY A 2 -46.74 -17.22 -4.71
N ALA A 3 -46.27 -17.23 -5.96
CA ALA A 3 -44.90 -17.61 -6.24
C ALA A 3 -44.04 -16.33 -6.15
N THR A 4 -43.39 -16.11 -5.02
CA THR A 4 -42.36 -15.07 -4.89
C THR A 4 -41.16 -15.51 -5.74
N SER A 5 -41.14 -15.06 -6.99
CA SER A 5 -39.97 -15.17 -7.87
C SER A 5 -38.81 -14.44 -7.20
N SER A 6 -37.94 -15.21 -6.54
CA SER A 6 -36.67 -14.73 -6.02
C SER A 6 -35.83 -14.31 -7.21
N LYS A 7 -35.84 -13.01 -7.52
CA LYS A 7 -34.92 -12.42 -8.48
C LYS A 7 -33.52 -12.77 -8.00
N GLY A 8 -32.84 -13.67 -8.71
CA GLY A 8 -31.45 -14.06 -8.44
C GLY A 8 -30.52 -12.84 -8.45
N PRO A 9 -29.23 -13.05 -8.11
CA PRO A 9 -28.25 -11.96 -8.07
C PRO A 9 -28.29 -11.16 -9.37
N LYS A 10 -28.50 -9.84 -9.23
CA LYS A 10 -28.59 -8.92 -10.37
C LYS A 10 -27.21 -8.79 -10.98
N ILE A 11 -27.00 -9.41 -12.14
CA ILE A 11 -25.76 -9.32 -12.90
C ILE A 11 -25.51 -7.85 -13.22
N THR A 12 -24.41 -7.31 -12.69
CA THR A 12 -24.01 -5.92 -12.94
C THR A 12 -23.39 -5.79 -14.35
N PRO A 13 -23.38 -4.59 -14.95
CA PRO A 13 -22.62 -4.37 -16.18
C PRO A 13 -21.12 -4.70 -16.01
N HIS A 14 -20.57 -4.54 -14.81
CA HIS A 14 -19.20 -4.95 -14.48
C HIS A 14 -19.01 -6.46 -14.58
N ASP A 15 -19.92 -7.26 -14.04
CA ASP A 15 -19.82 -8.73 -14.11
C ASP A 15 -19.82 -9.22 -15.57
N ARG A 16 -20.59 -8.56 -16.44
CA ARG A 16 -20.60 -8.85 -17.88
C ARG A 16 -19.26 -8.51 -18.53
N ALA A 17 -18.69 -7.34 -18.23
CA ALA A 17 -17.40 -6.93 -18.75
C ALA A 17 -16.27 -7.88 -18.30
N VAL A 18 -16.27 -8.28 -17.02
CA VAL A 18 -15.29 -9.25 -16.48
C VAL A 18 -15.45 -10.61 -17.16
N LEU A 19 -16.68 -11.06 -17.39
CA LEU A 19 -16.95 -12.30 -18.13
C LEU A 19 -16.42 -12.22 -19.56
N ASP A 20 -16.70 -11.14 -20.28
CA ASP A 20 -16.25 -10.96 -21.66
C ASP A 20 -14.72 -10.96 -21.78
N LEU A 21 -14.03 -10.29 -20.86
CA LEU A 21 -12.56 -10.30 -20.79
C LEU A 21 -12.02 -11.71 -20.48
N LYS A 22 -12.64 -12.44 -19.55
CA LYS A 22 -12.26 -13.83 -19.22
C LYS A 22 -12.48 -14.76 -20.41
N LEU A 23 -13.57 -14.60 -21.15
CA LEU A 23 -13.83 -15.34 -22.39
C LEU A 23 -12.80 -15.03 -23.48
N GLN A 24 -12.41 -13.77 -23.65
CA GLN A 24 -11.37 -13.38 -24.60
C GLN A 24 -10.01 -13.99 -24.22
N ARG A 25 -9.62 -13.92 -22.95
CA ARG A 25 -8.42 -14.56 -22.41
C ARG A 25 -8.40 -16.05 -22.73
N ASP A 26 -9.50 -16.75 -22.50
CA ASP A 26 -9.58 -18.19 -22.73
C ASP A 26 -9.50 -18.54 -24.23
N ARG A 27 -10.11 -17.72 -25.11
CA ARG A 27 -9.95 -17.86 -26.57
C ARG A 27 -8.50 -17.65 -27.01
N ILE A 28 -7.81 -16.67 -26.44
CA ILE A 28 -6.40 -16.40 -26.72
C ILE A 28 -5.53 -17.57 -26.28
N LYS A 29 -5.76 -18.13 -25.08
CA LYS A 29 -5.05 -19.35 -24.60
C LYS A 29 -5.29 -20.55 -25.52
N GLN A 30 -6.52 -20.73 -26.01
CA GLN A 30 -6.83 -21.77 -27.01
C GLN A 30 -6.10 -21.54 -28.34
N TYR A 31 -6.03 -20.29 -28.80
CA TYR A 31 -5.32 -19.93 -30.03
C TYR A 31 -3.81 -20.15 -29.91
N GLN A 32 -3.21 -19.79 -28.78
CA GLN A 32 -1.80 -20.05 -28.46
C GLN A 32 -1.48 -21.55 -28.54
N LYS A 33 -2.30 -22.41 -27.93
CA LYS A 33 -2.13 -23.88 -28.02
C LYS A 33 -2.20 -24.37 -29.47
N LYS A 34 -3.10 -23.82 -30.29
CA LYS A 34 -3.20 -24.18 -31.71
C LYS A 34 -1.94 -23.77 -32.48
N ILE A 35 -1.42 -22.57 -32.26
CA ILE A 35 -0.18 -22.12 -32.93
C ILE A 35 1.01 -22.97 -32.50
N GLN A 36 1.10 -23.35 -31.21
CA GLN A 36 2.19 -24.20 -30.74
C GLN A 36 2.26 -25.53 -31.50
N VAL A 37 1.12 -26.19 -31.71
CA VAL A 37 1.03 -27.43 -32.50
C VAL A 37 1.47 -27.20 -33.97
N VAL A 38 1.14 -26.05 -34.55
CA VAL A 38 1.58 -25.69 -35.91
C VAL A 38 3.09 -25.47 -35.95
N LEU A 39 3.65 -24.79 -34.96
CA LEU A 39 5.07 -24.49 -34.84
C LEU A 39 5.90 -25.78 -34.73
N ASP A 40 5.45 -26.73 -33.90
CA ASP A 40 6.10 -28.04 -33.75
C ASP A 40 6.08 -28.82 -35.08
N ARG A 41 4.94 -28.83 -35.79
CA ARG A 41 4.82 -29.43 -37.12
C ARG A 41 5.73 -28.77 -38.16
N GLU A 42 5.83 -27.44 -38.17
CA GLU A 42 6.73 -26.72 -39.07
C GLU A 42 8.20 -27.04 -38.78
N HIS A 43 8.55 -27.27 -37.51
CA HIS A 43 9.88 -27.73 -37.13
C HIS A 43 10.17 -29.16 -37.63
N GLU A 44 9.22 -30.08 -37.50
CA GLU A 44 9.33 -31.44 -38.03
C GLU A 44 9.47 -31.44 -39.56
N ILE A 45 8.64 -30.66 -40.27
CA ILE A 45 8.73 -30.51 -41.72
C ILE A 45 10.10 -29.96 -42.13
N ALA A 46 10.60 -28.94 -41.43
CA ALA A 46 11.95 -28.41 -41.69
C ALA A 46 13.01 -29.51 -41.51
N ARG A 47 12.93 -30.31 -40.45
CA ARG A 47 13.85 -31.44 -40.20
C ARG A 47 13.77 -32.49 -41.31
N GLN A 48 12.57 -32.87 -41.74
CA GLN A 48 12.37 -33.83 -42.83
C GLN A 48 12.90 -33.32 -44.18
N CYS A 49 12.69 -32.04 -44.50
CA CYS A 49 13.23 -31.44 -45.72
C CYS A 49 14.77 -31.40 -45.72
N LEU A 50 15.39 -31.14 -44.57
CA LEU A 50 16.85 -31.20 -44.42
C LEU A 50 17.40 -32.61 -44.64
N LEU A 51 16.74 -33.64 -44.10
CA LEU A 51 17.12 -35.05 -44.32
C LEU A 51 17.03 -35.46 -45.80
N ARG A 52 16.07 -34.88 -46.54
CA ARG A 52 15.92 -35.10 -47.99
C ARG A 52 16.87 -34.27 -48.86
N GLY A 53 17.67 -33.37 -48.27
CA GLY A 53 18.59 -32.48 -48.99
C GLY A 53 17.94 -31.22 -49.59
N ASP A 54 16.63 -31.02 -49.41
CA ASP A 54 15.86 -29.90 -49.97
C ASP A 54 16.02 -28.62 -49.13
N LYS A 55 17.15 -27.93 -49.26
CA LYS A 55 17.48 -26.72 -48.47
C LYS A 55 16.48 -25.57 -48.67
N THR A 56 15.97 -25.36 -49.90
CA THR A 56 15.05 -24.26 -50.22
C THR A 56 13.71 -24.40 -49.49
N LYS A 57 13.16 -25.62 -49.43
CA LYS A 57 11.92 -25.93 -48.70
C LYS A 57 12.12 -25.83 -47.20
N ALA A 58 13.27 -26.30 -46.69
CA ALA A 58 13.62 -26.16 -45.28
C ALA A 58 13.69 -24.69 -44.84
N LEU A 59 14.32 -23.82 -45.64
CA LEU A 59 14.37 -22.37 -45.35
C LEU A 59 12.98 -21.74 -45.30
N THR A 60 12.09 -22.09 -46.23
CA THR A 60 10.71 -21.59 -46.23
C THR A 60 9.94 -22.05 -44.98
N ALA A 61 10.10 -23.31 -44.57
CA ALA A 61 9.48 -23.84 -43.35
C ALA A 61 9.99 -23.10 -42.09
N LEU A 62 11.31 -22.84 -42.01
CA LEU A 62 11.90 -22.08 -40.90
C LEU A 62 11.43 -20.61 -40.87
N ARG A 63 11.23 -19.96 -42.03
CA ARG A 63 10.65 -18.61 -42.09
C ARG A 63 9.21 -18.58 -41.57
N LYS A 64 8.39 -19.57 -41.94
CA LYS A 64 7.03 -19.71 -41.40
C LYS A 64 7.06 -19.92 -39.89
N ARG A 65 7.95 -20.79 -39.41
CA ARG A 65 8.14 -21.01 -37.97
C ARG A 65 8.49 -19.72 -37.24
N LYS A 66 9.42 -18.92 -37.79
CA LYS A 66 9.80 -17.65 -37.19
C LYS A 66 8.65 -16.64 -37.13
N TYR A 67 7.82 -16.63 -38.16
CA TYR A 67 6.60 -15.82 -38.17
C TYR A 67 5.61 -16.28 -37.10
N GLN A 68 5.39 -17.60 -36.94
CA GLN A 68 4.53 -18.13 -35.88
C GLN A 68 5.08 -17.82 -34.47
N GLU A 69 6.39 -17.93 -34.25
CA GLU A 69 7.04 -17.51 -33.01
C GLU A 69 6.75 -16.03 -32.68
N SER A 70 6.82 -15.14 -33.68
CA SER A 70 6.50 -13.72 -33.48
C SER A 70 5.02 -13.48 -33.17
N LEU A 71 4.12 -14.32 -33.70
CA LEU A 71 2.69 -14.27 -33.40
C LEU A 71 2.42 -14.74 -31.97
N ILE A 72 3.11 -15.78 -31.49
CA ILE A 72 3.01 -16.21 -30.08
C ILE A 72 3.43 -15.07 -29.16
N GLN A 73 4.58 -14.44 -29.41
CA GLN A 73 5.04 -13.32 -28.59
C GLN A 73 4.04 -12.15 -28.52
N LYS A 74 3.41 -11.81 -29.65
CA LYS A 74 2.33 -10.79 -29.68
C LYS A 74 1.08 -11.24 -28.93
N THR A 75 0.79 -12.54 -28.96
CA THR A 75 -0.37 -13.12 -28.27
C THR A 75 -0.13 -13.13 -26.76
N ASP A 76 1.10 -13.40 -26.32
CA ASP A 76 1.50 -13.37 -24.92
C ASP A 76 1.41 -11.95 -24.33
N SER A 77 1.87 -10.93 -25.06
CA SER A 77 1.73 -9.54 -24.60
C SER A 77 0.27 -9.08 -24.54
N GLN A 78 -0.57 -9.53 -25.48
CA GLN A 78 -2.02 -9.30 -25.42
C GLN A 78 -2.65 -10.01 -24.22
N LEU A 79 -2.19 -11.22 -23.90
CA LEU A 79 -2.67 -11.98 -22.76
C LEU A 79 -2.33 -11.28 -21.44
N GLU A 80 -1.08 -10.83 -21.28
CA GLU A 80 -0.63 -10.05 -20.13
C GLU A 80 -1.45 -8.77 -19.97
N THR A 81 -1.70 -8.06 -21.07
CA THR A 81 -2.54 -6.85 -21.08
C THR A 81 -3.96 -7.16 -20.59
N LEU A 82 -4.58 -8.25 -21.06
CA LEU A 82 -5.92 -8.65 -20.61
C LEU A 82 -5.94 -9.07 -19.13
N GLU A 83 -4.94 -9.82 -18.67
CA GLU A 83 -4.83 -10.25 -17.28
C GLU A 83 -4.65 -9.03 -16.35
N GLY A 84 -3.84 -8.04 -16.75
CA GLY A 84 -3.71 -6.76 -16.05
C GLY A 84 -5.01 -5.95 -16.02
N LEU A 85 -5.75 -5.89 -17.13
CA LEU A 85 -7.06 -5.21 -17.18
C LEU A 85 -8.09 -5.86 -16.24
N VAL A 86 -8.15 -7.19 -16.21
CA VAL A 86 -9.05 -7.92 -15.28
C VAL A 86 -8.68 -7.62 -13.84
N SER A 87 -7.40 -7.70 -13.48
CA SER A 87 -6.93 -7.38 -12.12
C SER A 87 -7.24 -5.94 -11.73
N SER A 88 -7.10 -4.99 -12.67
CA SER A 88 -7.41 -3.58 -12.44
C SER A 88 -8.90 -3.37 -12.16
N ILE A 89 -9.79 -4.02 -12.92
CA ILE A 89 -11.24 -3.96 -12.70
C ILE A 89 -11.62 -4.56 -11.33
N GLU A 90 -11.05 -5.71 -10.99
CA GLU A 90 -11.29 -6.36 -9.69
C GLU A 90 -10.81 -5.46 -8.53
N PHE A 91 -9.67 -4.78 -8.69
CA PHE A 91 -9.20 -3.79 -7.72
C PHE A 91 -10.12 -2.57 -7.62
N SER A 92 -10.59 -2.02 -8.75
CA SER A 92 -11.55 -0.90 -8.74
C SER A 92 -12.87 -1.27 -8.06
N GLN A 93 -13.31 -2.52 -8.14
CA GLN A 93 -14.50 -2.99 -7.40
C GLN A 93 -14.27 -2.97 -5.89
N ILE A 94 -13.09 -3.39 -5.43
CA ILE A 94 -12.71 -3.28 -4.01
C ILE A 94 -12.66 -1.81 -3.59
N GLN A 95 -12.03 -0.95 -4.39
CA GLN A 95 -11.97 0.49 -4.12
C GLN A 95 -13.36 1.12 -3.99
N GLN A 96 -14.31 0.74 -4.86
CA GLN A 96 -15.69 1.20 -4.77
C GLN A 96 -16.34 0.75 -3.46
N SER A 97 -16.15 -0.51 -3.05
CA SER A 97 -16.66 -1.02 -1.78
C SER A 97 -16.08 -0.28 -0.58
N VAL A 98 -14.77 0.00 -0.59
CA VAL A 98 -14.09 0.78 0.46
C VAL A 98 -14.66 2.20 0.51
N MET A 99 -14.85 2.84 -0.66
CA MET A 99 -15.43 4.19 -0.73
C MET A 99 -16.85 4.22 -0.13
N LEU A 100 -17.70 3.24 -0.44
CA LEU A 100 -19.04 3.14 0.15
C LEU A 100 -18.98 2.93 1.67
N GLY A 101 -18.06 2.08 2.15
CA GLY A 101 -17.85 1.89 3.59
C GLY A 101 -17.41 3.18 4.30
N LEU A 102 -16.51 3.95 3.70
CA LEU A 102 -16.09 5.26 4.23
C LEU A 102 -17.23 6.28 4.23
N GLN A 103 -18.07 6.29 3.20
CA GLN A 103 -19.25 7.17 3.15
C GLN A 103 -20.25 6.83 4.26
N GLN A 104 -20.52 5.54 4.47
CA GLN A 104 -21.38 5.09 5.56
C GLN A 104 -20.79 5.41 6.94
N GLY A 105 -19.48 5.19 7.13
CA GLY A 105 -18.78 5.57 8.36
C GLY A 105 -18.85 7.07 8.62
N ASN A 106 -18.68 7.90 7.59
CA ASN A 106 -18.80 9.36 7.71
C ASN A 106 -20.22 9.79 8.06
N ALA A 107 -21.24 9.15 7.49
CA ALA A 107 -22.64 9.41 7.83
C ALA A 107 -22.93 9.10 9.30
N VAL A 108 -22.48 7.94 9.80
CA VAL A 108 -22.63 7.55 11.22
C VAL A 108 -21.87 8.52 12.12
N LEU A 109 -20.65 8.91 11.77
CA LEU A 109 -19.88 9.91 12.55
C LEU A 109 -20.61 11.25 12.61
N LYS A 110 -21.27 11.68 11.53
CA LYS A 110 -22.09 12.91 11.52
C LYS A 110 -23.31 12.79 12.42
N GLU A 111 -23.96 11.63 12.48
CA GLU A 111 -25.07 11.38 13.40
C GLU A 111 -24.59 11.41 14.85
N ILE A 112 -23.47 10.74 15.18
CA ILE A 112 -22.86 10.79 16.51
C ILE A 112 -22.50 12.23 16.90
N HIS A 113 -21.87 12.99 15.99
CA HIS A 113 -21.55 14.40 16.24
C HIS A 113 -22.79 15.30 16.39
N LYS A 114 -23.94 14.89 15.86
CA LYS A 114 -25.20 15.62 16.00
C LYS A 114 -25.89 15.29 17.32
N GLU A 115 -25.79 14.04 17.77
CA GLU A 115 -26.30 13.59 19.07
C GLU A 115 -25.42 14.08 20.23
N MET A 116 -24.10 14.17 20.03
CA MET A 116 -23.23 14.96 20.90
C MET A 116 -23.51 16.46 20.69
N ASN A 117 -24.48 16.98 21.42
CA ASN A 117 -24.79 18.41 21.38
C ASN A 117 -23.57 19.21 21.88
N PRO A 118 -23.05 20.20 21.13
CA PRO A 118 -22.01 21.12 21.64
C PRO A 118 -22.44 21.79 22.96
N GLU A 119 -23.72 22.09 23.14
CA GLU A 119 -24.24 22.67 24.39
C GLU A 119 -24.18 21.67 25.56
N SER A 120 -24.31 20.37 25.30
CA SER A 120 -24.17 19.33 26.34
C SER A 120 -22.71 19.14 26.73
N VAL A 121 -21.77 19.29 25.78
CA VAL A 121 -20.33 19.28 26.08
C VAL A 121 -19.95 20.53 26.86
N GLU A 122 -20.46 21.70 26.49
CA GLU A 122 -20.23 22.97 27.18
C GLU A 122 -20.79 22.95 28.61
N ARG A 123 -22.04 22.49 28.81
CA ARG A 123 -22.61 22.30 30.16
C ARG A 123 -21.80 21.33 31.02
N LEU A 124 -21.34 20.21 30.45
CA LEU A 124 -20.56 19.25 31.21
C LEU A 124 -19.20 19.85 31.62
N LEU A 125 -18.58 20.67 30.77
CA LEU A 125 -17.36 21.39 31.12
C LEU A 125 -17.61 22.45 32.20
N GLU A 126 -18.70 23.20 32.13
CA GLU A 126 -19.12 24.15 33.17
C GLU A 126 -19.38 23.45 34.51
N GLU A 127 -20.20 22.39 34.52
CA GLU A 127 -20.49 21.59 35.73
C GLU A 127 -19.20 21.00 36.33
N THR A 128 -18.26 20.55 35.51
CA THR A 128 -16.97 20.03 35.98
C THR A 128 -16.08 21.15 36.56
N ALA A 129 -16.09 22.33 35.93
CA ALA A 129 -15.35 23.48 36.42
C ALA A 129 -15.91 24.00 37.76
N GLU A 130 -17.24 24.06 37.89
CA GLU A 130 -17.93 24.40 39.14
C GLU A 130 -17.65 23.37 40.23
N ALA A 131 -17.74 22.06 39.93
CA ALA A 131 -17.42 20.99 40.88
C ALA A 131 -15.95 21.05 41.33
N GLN A 132 -15.01 21.36 40.43
CA GLN A 132 -13.61 21.58 40.79
C GLN A 132 -13.42 22.82 41.66
N ALA A 133 -14.12 23.92 41.38
CA ALA A 133 -14.06 25.13 42.20
C ALA A 133 -14.61 24.86 43.60
N TYR A 134 -15.73 24.14 43.70
CA TYR A 134 -16.32 23.73 44.97
C TYR A 134 -15.40 22.80 45.76
N GLN A 135 -14.75 21.84 45.09
CA GLN A 135 -13.76 20.98 45.74
C GLN A 135 -12.59 21.80 46.28
N ARG A 136 -12.06 22.76 45.51
CA ARG A 136 -11.00 23.66 45.99
C ARG A 136 -11.44 24.51 47.18
N GLU A 137 -12.68 24.98 47.18
CA GLU A 137 -13.23 25.71 48.33
C GLU A 137 -13.33 24.82 49.58
N ILE A 138 -13.73 23.55 49.42
CA ILE A 138 -13.70 22.56 50.51
C ILE A 138 -12.27 22.33 50.99
N ASP A 139 -11.33 22.13 50.06
CA ASP A 139 -9.92 21.90 50.37
C ASP A 139 -9.34 23.10 51.15
N ASP A 140 -9.63 24.33 50.70
CA ASP A 140 -9.20 25.57 51.37
C ASP A 140 -9.86 25.74 52.75
N MET A 141 -11.14 25.39 52.89
CA MET A 141 -11.85 25.42 54.18
C MET A 141 -11.28 24.40 55.17
N LEU A 142 -10.98 23.18 54.71
CA LEU A 142 -10.36 22.14 55.54
C LEU A 142 -8.95 22.56 55.97
N ALA A 143 -8.13 23.07 55.05
CA ALA A 143 -6.80 23.58 55.36
C ALA A 143 -6.81 24.78 56.32
N THR A 144 -7.86 25.61 56.28
CA THR A 144 -7.98 26.78 57.18
C THR A 144 -8.51 26.40 58.56
N GLN A 145 -9.33 25.35 58.68
CA GLN A 145 -9.92 24.91 59.96
C GLN A 145 -9.03 23.93 60.73
N MET A 146 -8.15 23.19 60.06
CA MET A 146 -7.25 22.26 60.73
C MET A 146 -6.13 22.99 61.47
N THR A 147 -5.81 22.49 62.66
CA THR A 147 -4.64 22.95 63.41
C THR A 147 -3.38 22.21 62.93
N ALA A 148 -2.20 22.81 63.09
CA ALA A 148 -0.94 22.19 62.65
C ALA A 148 -0.71 20.79 63.28
N GLU A 149 -1.18 20.57 64.52
CA GLU A 149 -1.08 19.26 65.19
C GLU A 149 -2.01 18.20 64.56
N GLU A 150 -3.19 18.62 64.07
CA GLU A 150 -4.14 17.74 63.36
C GLU A 150 -3.66 17.43 61.94
N GLU A 151 -3.05 18.40 61.25
CA GLU A 151 -2.40 18.17 59.95
C GLU A 151 -1.25 17.16 60.06
N ASP A 152 -0.38 17.29 61.08
CA ASP A 152 0.72 16.35 61.34
C ASP A 152 0.19 14.93 61.66
N ALA A 153 -0.91 14.83 62.40
CA ALA A 153 -1.54 13.54 62.70
C ALA A 153 -2.10 12.87 61.43
N VAL A 154 -2.81 13.62 60.58
CA VAL A 154 -3.32 13.12 59.29
C VAL A 154 -2.19 12.69 58.36
N GLN A 155 -1.10 13.46 58.30
CA GLN A 155 0.08 13.10 57.52
C GLN A 155 0.71 11.79 58.00
N SER A 156 0.79 11.58 59.32
CA SER A 156 1.32 10.33 59.89
C SER A 156 0.43 9.10 59.61
N GLU A 157 -0.90 9.29 59.56
CA GLU A 157 -1.86 8.25 59.19
C GLU A 157 -1.75 7.92 57.69
N LEU A 158 -1.62 8.93 56.84
CA LEU A 158 -1.37 8.77 55.40
C LEU A 158 -0.10 7.95 55.16
N GLU A 159 1.02 8.29 55.81
CA GLU A 159 2.26 7.51 55.70
C GLU A 159 2.10 6.06 56.15
N THR A 160 1.22 5.80 57.12
CA THR A 160 0.94 4.45 57.60
C THR A 160 0.15 3.65 56.56
N LEU A 161 -0.88 4.26 55.98
CA LEU A 161 -1.66 3.68 54.89
C LEU A 161 -0.82 3.45 53.62
N GLU A 162 0.10 4.34 53.30
CA GLU A 162 1.04 4.18 52.19
C GLU A 162 1.99 2.99 52.41
N ARG A 163 2.50 2.80 53.65
CA ARG A 163 3.30 1.62 54.01
C ARG A 163 2.50 0.32 53.93
N GLU A 164 1.22 0.35 54.33
CA GLU A 164 0.31 -0.81 54.22
C GLU A 164 -0.06 -1.13 52.77
N ALA A 165 -0.25 -0.11 51.92
CA ALA A 165 -0.53 -0.25 50.50
C ALA A 165 0.73 -0.57 49.66
N GLY A 166 1.93 -0.49 50.23
CA GLY A 166 3.20 -0.73 49.56
C GLY A 166 3.62 0.36 48.58
N ILE A 167 3.02 1.56 48.68
CA ILE A 167 3.35 2.73 47.85
C ILE A 167 4.49 3.46 48.56
N ARG A 168 5.73 3.13 48.22
CA ARG A 168 6.91 3.89 48.66
C ARG A 168 7.18 5.00 47.66
N ILE A 169 6.88 6.25 48.04
CA ILE A 169 7.20 7.43 47.22
C ILE A 169 8.71 7.73 47.23
N ASP A 170 9.46 7.19 48.20
CA ASP A 170 10.91 7.41 48.38
C ASP A 170 11.84 6.43 47.63
N ASP A 171 11.33 5.60 46.70
CA ASP A 171 12.21 4.82 45.81
C ASP A 171 12.38 5.56 44.46
N PRO A 172 13.52 6.24 44.20
CA PRO A 172 13.81 6.82 42.89
C PRO A 172 14.11 5.77 41.80
N GLN A 173 13.57 4.55 41.90
CA GLN A 173 13.92 3.42 41.03
C GLN A 173 12.71 2.62 40.55
N GLN A 174 11.73 3.28 39.94
CA GLN A 174 11.05 2.70 38.79
C GLN A 174 11.03 3.71 37.65
N THR A 175 12.23 4.03 37.15
CA THR A 175 12.36 4.46 35.76
C THR A 175 11.95 3.29 34.88
N VAL A 176 10.69 3.30 34.45
CA VAL A 176 10.22 2.41 33.39
C VAL A 176 11.12 2.64 32.18
N VAL A 177 12.03 1.70 31.91
CA VAL A 177 12.88 1.73 30.72
C VAL A 177 11.98 1.36 29.55
N LEU A 178 11.41 2.36 28.90
CA LEU A 178 10.74 2.20 27.62
C LEU A 178 11.78 1.71 26.58
N PRO A 179 11.41 0.79 25.66
CA PRO A 179 12.28 0.40 24.57
C PRO A 179 12.69 1.63 23.76
N THR A 180 13.99 1.78 23.50
CA THR A 180 14.50 2.88 22.68
C THR A 180 13.90 2.77 21.27
N ALA A 181 13.19 3.80 20.82
CA ALA A 181 12.72 3.87 19.45
C ALA A 181 13.93 3.76 18.48
N PRO A 182 13.82 3.00 17.37
CA PRO A 182 14.92 2.83 16.44
C PRO A 182 15.38 4.19 15.89
N GLN A 183 16.65 4.54 16.12
CA GLN A 183 17.28 5.81 15.69
C GLN A 183 17.81 5.77 14.25
N ASN A 184 17.52 4.72 13.49
CA ASN A 184 17.99 4.64 12.11
C ASN A 184 17.15 5.57 11.24
N GLU A 185 17.74 6.70 10.84
CA GLU A 185 17.24 7.46 9.70
C GLU A 185 17.16 6.52 8.48
N PRO A 186 16.05 6.57 7.72
CA PRO A 186 15.93 5.75 6.52
C PRO A 186 17.05 6.14 5.54
N VAL A 187 17.83 5.15 5.12
CA VAL A 187 18.88 5.31 4.13
C VAL A 187 18.27 5.87 2.85
N THR A 188 18.43 7.17 2.63
CA THR A 188 18.18 7.79 1.34
C THR A 188 19.27 7.28 0.42
N LYS A 189 18.90 6.48 -0.58
CA LYS A 189 19.80 6.02 -1.65
C LYS A 189 20.40 7.25 -2.34
N GLN A 190 21.62 7.61 -1.96
CA GLN A 190 22.43 8.53 -2.73
C GLN A 190 22.85 7.81 -4.01
N GLN A 191 22.44 8.36 -5.15
CA GLN A 191 22.93 7.98 -6.46
C GLN A 191 24.45 8.16 -6.49
N GLU A 192 25.18 7.07 -6.68
CA GLU A 192 26.59 7.12 -7.07
C GLU A 192 26.69 7.75 -8.46
N VAL A 193 27.03 9.03 -8.50
CA VAL A 193 27.61 9.68 -9.67
C VAL A 193 29.13 9.49 -9.54
N GLN A 194 29.71 8.70 -10.43
CA GLN A 194 31.16 8.48 -10.50
C GLN A 194 31.87 9.81 -10.82
N PRO A 195 32.94 10.19 -10.09
CA PRO A 195 33.78 11.32 -10.46
C PRO A 195 34.89 10.89 -11.43
N GLU A 196 34.95 11.55 -12.59
CA GLU A 196 36.11 11.61 -13.47
C GLU A 196 37.31 12.24 -12.75
N ALA A 197 38.46 11.57 -12.78
CA ALA A 197 39.74 12.15 -12.37
C ALA A 197 40.46 12.73 -13.60
N GLN A 198 40.72 14.04 -13.51
CA GLN A 198 41.59 14.90 -14.32
C GLN A 198 43.06 14.38 -14.25
N SER A 199 44.06 14.73 -15.06
CA SER A 199 44.35 15.90 -15.90
C SER A 199 45.69 15.62 -16.61
N GLN A 200 45.98 16.28 -17.76
CA GLN A 200 47.20 17.10 -17.94
C GLN A 200 47.29 17.74 -19.35
N THR A 201 47.11 19.07 -19.33
CA THR A 201 47.94 20.13 -19.95
C THR A 201 48.26 20.23 -21.45
N ALA A 202 48.06 21.49 -21.90
CA ALA A 202 48.85 22.29 -22.85
C ALA A 202 48.38 22.35 -24.32
N GLN A 203 47.76 23.48 -24.68
CA GLN A 203 47.83 24.07 -26.03
C GLN A 203 49.26 24.58 -26.28
N PRO A 204 49.72 24.65 -27.55
CA PRO A 204 49.57 25.94 -28.25
C PRO A 204 49.34 25.85 -29.78
N ALA A 205 48.86 26.99 -30.30
CA ALA A 205 49.19 27.65 -31.57
C ALA A 205 48.84 26.99 -32.93
N GLU A 206 47.88 27.65 -33.60
CA GLU A 206 47.98 28.26 -34.93
C GLU A 206 48.60 27.49 -36.12
N ALA A 207 47.75 27.37 -37.15
CA ALA A 207 48.01 27.70 -38.55
C ALA A 207 49.38 27.35 -39.14
N GLU A 208 49.44 26.26 -39.89
CA GLU A 208 50.13 26.22 -41.19
C GLU A 208 49.83 24.89 -41.93
N ARG A 209 49.81 24.96 -43.26
CA ARG A 209 49.79 23.85 -44.25
C ARG A 209 48.44 23.43 -44.83
N GLN A 210 47.86 24.36 -45.60
CA GLN A 210 47.55 24.02 -46.99
C GLN A 210 48.88 23.77 -47.75
N ALA A 211 48.82 22.90 -48.77
CA ALA A 211 49.92 22.29 -49.53
C ALA A 211 50.54 21.09 -48.78
N ILE A 212 50.32 19.86 -49.20
CA ILE A 212 50.81 19.22 -50.44
C ILE A 212 49.80 18.09 -50.77
N LEU A 213 48.96 18.21 -51.79
CA LEU A 213 49.15 17.64 -53.14
C LEU A 213 49.58 16.15 -53.14
N ALA A 214 48.60 15.24 -53.16
CA ALA A 214 48.58 13.99 -53.94
C ALA A 214 47.19 13.34 -53.82
#